data_AF-L7KP19-F1
#
_entry.id   AF-L7KP19-F1
#
_cell.length_a   1.000
_cell.length_b   1.000
_cell.length_c   1.000
_cell.angle_alpha   90.00
_cell.angle_beta   90.00
_cell.angle_gamma   90.00
#
_symmetry.space_group_name_H-M   'P 1'
#
loop_
_entity.id
_entity.type
_entity.pdbx_description
1 polymer ?
#
loop_
_entity_poly.entity_id
_entity_poly.type
_entity_poly.pdbx_seq_one_letter_code
_entity_poly.pdbx_strand_id
1 'polypeptide(L)'
;MSAHVLGRIHAALATAGSRQAVIVTAGSSTTSGHGLDDQSHSWVQRWARTVQAAYPRLDGRPSQGRVTLAGSSMMSTAVPGVVVVNAGVSGTTSANYLNDTSRAAIASLRPILMTHMVGSNDFGDGVDPAIYERNIRANLMYFADASPAMVHVLVHSYHRMDTADGTISWTDYRDRLRAVASDAPDAVLLIDASEPFSAAGLPEADPLHLIASDAVHMTVAGHDLLASTITAALRIPLPAPIRADGRRRVWCSDIFAHCGEVVGAPSDSAWGGNSVIWSGEPGEYVVADGALRNTGSRRGVVGIEMPVPDYELTARLAELPTGEPRQWFLDVRRQSLQTATAPDAIRCSVAPDGMLSLLLRVDDRLIDLAEPHTITRPGDLLTLGVHGDDVWLMRNGIVVHVARVESVAQPGAAAVANGVGARGAISEFVVDTIL
;
A
#
# COMPACT_ATOMS: atom_id res chain seq x y z
N MET A 1 17.73 -4.17 2.01
CA MET A 1 17.01 -3.47 0.91
C MET A 1 17.20 -1.97 1.08
N SER A 2 17.45 -1.20 0.01
CA SER A 2 17.71 0.26 0.11
C SER A 2 16.42 1.03 0.45
N ALA A 3 16.43 1.76 1.57
CA ALA A 3 15.29 2.60 1.99
C ALA A 3 15.01 3.72 0.97
N HIS A 4 16.04 4.23 0.32
CA HIS A 4 15.93 5.24 -0.74
C HIS A 4 15.13 4.71 -1.94
N VAL A 5 15.45 3.51 -2.43
CA VAL A 5 14.73 2.89 -3.55
C VAL A 5 13.28 2.58 -3.22
N LEU A 6 13.02 2.05 -2.01
CA LEU A 6 11.66 1.88 -1.51
C LEU A 6 10.91 3.22 -1.48
N GLY A 7 11.52 4.27 -0.92
CA GLY A 7 10.94 5.61 -0.92
C GLY A 7 10.53 6.10 -2.31
N ARG A 8 11.34 5.82 -3.35
CA ARG A 8 10.99 6.15 -4.76
C ARG A 8 9.76 5.39 -5.26
N ILE A 9 9.68 4.09 -4.99
CA ILE A 9 8.52 3.26 -5.39
C ILE A 9 7.26 3.80 -4.72
N HIS A 10 7.32 4.00 -3.41
CA HIS A 10 6.20 4.50 -2.61
C HIS A 10 5.76 5.91 -3.04
N ALA A 11 6.71 6.82 -3.25
CA ALA A 11 6.41 8.16 -3.74
C ALA A 11 5.75 8.13 -5.13
N ALA A 12 6.20 7.26 -6.03
CA ALA A 12 5.59 7.09 -7.34
C ALA A 12 4.17 6.52 -7.23
N LEU A 13 3.95 5.53 -6.37
CA LEU A 13 2.62 4.96 -6.09
C LEU A 13 1.67 5.94 -5.43
N ALA A 14 2.15 6.78 -4.51
CA ALA A 14 1.34 7.82 -3.87
C ALA A 14 0.77 8.84 -4.87
N THR A 15 1.39 9.00 -6.04
CA THR A 15 0.86 9.84 -7.12
C THR A 15 -0.23 9.17 -7.97
N ALA A 16 -0.56 7.90 -7.73
CA ALA A 16 -1.60 7.16 -8.45
C ALA A 16 -2.96 7.87 -8.39
N GLY A 17 -3.18 8.70 -7.37
CA GLY A 17 -4.38 9.50 -7.23
C GLY A 17 -4.59 10.58 -8.31
N SER A 18 -3.50 11.11 -8.87
CA SER A 18 -3.52 12.23 -9.83
C SER A 18 -2.95 11.87 -11.21
N ARG A 19 -2.20 10.77 -11.31
CA ARG A 19 -1.68 10.24 -12.58
C ARG A 19 -1.64 8.72 -12.55
N GLN A 20 -1.48 8.10 -13.70
CA GLN A 20 -1.32 6.65 -13.77
C GLN A 20 0.07 6.23 -13.27
N ALA A 21 0.11 5.22 -12.40
CA ALA A 21 1.33 4.57 -11.95
C ALA A 21 1.39 3.15 -12.54
N VAL A 22 2.30 2.91 -13.50
CA VAL A 22 2.40 1.63 -14.19
C VAL A 22 3.46 0.75 -13.53
N ILE A 23 3.06 -0.47 -13.18
CA ILE A 23 3.94 -1.55 -12.74
C ILE A 23 3.98 -2.62 -13.83
N VAL A 24 5.15 -3.17 -14.13
CA VAL A 24 5.30 -4.31 -15.04
C VAL A 24 5.80 -5.53 -14.28
N THR A 25 5.27 -6.71 -14.60
CA THR A 25 5.78 -7.99 -14.11
C THR A 25 6.20 -8.84 -15.30
N ALA A 26 7.49 -9.16 -15.41
CA ALA A 26 8.04 -9.97 -16.49
C ALA A 26 8.65 -11.26 -15.94
N GLY A 27 8.59 -12.33 -16.74
CA GLY A 27 9.09 -13.63 -16.35
C GLY A 27 8.55 -14.77 -17.20
N SER A 28 8.61 -15.98 -16.66
CA SER A 28 8.17 -17.21 -17.33
C SER A 28 6.71 -17.57 -17.01
N SER A 29 6.38 -18.86 -17.03
CA SER A 29 5.07 -19.47 -16.79
C SER A 29 4.50 -19.13 -15.40
N THR A 30 5.34 -19.08 -14.38
CA THR A 30 4.92 -18.66 -13.04
C THR A 30 4.46 -17.20 -13.00
N THR A 31 5.08 -16.30 -13.78
CA THR A 31 4.62 -14.90 -13.93
C THR A 31 3.36 -14.82 -14.79
N SER A 32 3.28 -15.60 -15.87
CA SER A 32 2.08 -15.61 -16.73
C SER A 32 0.84 -16.15 -16.02
N GLY A 33 1.02 -16.90 -14.93
CA GLY A 33 -0.04 -17.57 -14.18
C GLY A 33 -0.41 -18.93 -14.76
N HIS A 34 0.52 -19.58 -15.47
CA HIS A 34 0.32 -20.91 -16.04
C HIS A 34 -0.02 -21.93 -14.94
N GLY A 35 -0.89 -22.90 -15.26
CA GLY A 35 -1.34 -23.93 -14.32
C GLY A 35 -2.56 -23.53 -13.48
N LEU A 36 -3.00 -22.26 -13.52
CA LEU A 36 -4.24 -21.83 -12.88
C LEU A 36 -5.41 -21.84 -13.86
N ASP A 37 -6.52 -22.45 -13.44
CA ASP A 37 -7.81 -22.39 -14.15
C ASP A 37 -8.42 -20.98 -14.12
N ASP A 38 -8.18 -20.24 -13.04
CA ASP A 38 -8.60 -18.85 -12.89
C ASP A 38 -7.42 -17.93 -12.58
N GLN A 39 -7.12 -17.07 -13.55
CA GLN A 39 -6.07 -16.06 -13.49
C GLN A 39 -6.28 -15.03 -12.37
N SER A 40 -7.49 -14.92 -11.82
CA SER A 40 -7.79 -14.08 -10.67
C SER A 40 -6.99 -14.48 -9.41
N HIS A 41 -6.52 -15.73 -9.37
CA HIS A 41 -5.70 -16.30 -8.31
C HIS A 41 -4.19 -16.20 -8.55
N SER A 42 -3.75 -15.72 -9.72
CA SER A 42 -2.33 -15.53 -9.99
C SER A 42 -1.71 -14.53 -9.01
N TRP A 43 -0.43 -14.75 -8.66
CA TRP A 43 0.28 -13.88 -7.73
C TRP A 43 0.31 -12.43 -8.24
N VAL A 44 0.43 -12.23 -9.56
CA VAL A 44 0.41 -10.91 -10.19
C VAL A 44 -0.94 -10.22 -9.93
N GLN A 45 -2.05 -10.93 -10.08
CA GLN A 45 -3.38 -10.35 -9.83
C GLN A 45 -3.62 -10.09 -8.33
N ARG A 46 -3.21 -11.01 -7.45
CA ARG A 46 -3.30 -10.83 -5.99
C ARG A 46 -2.50 -9.64 -5.52
N TRP A 47 -1.25 -9.55 -5.98
CA TRP A 47 -0.37 -8.43 -5.69
C TRP A 47 -0.92 -7.12 -6.26
N ALA A 48 -1.42 -7.13 -7.51
CA ALA A 48 -2.06 -5.96 -8.11
C ALA A 48 -3.23 -5.43 -7.26
N ARG A 49 -4.13 -6.31 -6.80
CA ARG A 49 -5.22 -5.91 -5.89
C ARG A 49 -4.69 -5.29 -4.60
N THR A 50 -3.64 -5.87 -4.03
CA THR A 50 -3.04 -5.38 -2.79
C THR A 50 -2.45 -3.98 -2.97
N VAL A 51 -1.67 -3.77 -4.03
CA VAL A 51 -1.10 -2.45 -4.33
C VAL A 51 -2.20 -1.44 -4.66
N GLN A 52 -3.23 -1.82 -5.42
CA GLN A 52 -4.34 -0.93 -5.75
C GLN A 52 -5.19 -0.56 -4.52
N ALA A 53 -5.35 -1.48 -3.57
CA ALA A 53 -6.00 -1.19 -2.30
C ALA A 53 -5.15 -0.27 -1.41
N ALA A 54 -3.83 -0.43 -1.43
CA ALA A 54 -2.90 0.42 -0.67
C ALA A 54 -2.77 1.85 -1.27
N TYR A 55 -3.00 1.98 -2.58
CA TYR A 55 -2.92 3.24 -3.32
C TYR A 55 -4.18 3.45 -4.18
N PRO A 56 -5.34 3.69 -3.54
CA PRO A 56 -6.59 3.86 -4.25
C PRO A 56 -6.60 5.17 -5.05
N ARG A 57 -7.48 5.22 -6.04
CA ARG A 57 -7.74 6.46 -6.78
C ARG A 57 -8.48 7.45 -5.88
N LEU A 58 -8.22 8.74 -6.06
CA LEU A 58 -8.89 9.80 -5.28
C LEU A 58 -10.36 9.97 -5.66
N ASP A 59 -10.76 9.51 -6.85
CA ASP A 59 -12.15 9.59 -7.32
C ASP A 59 -13.02 8.40 -6.87
N GLY A 60 -12.49 7.54 -5.99
CA GLY A 60 -13.18 6.37 -5.44
C GLY A 60 -13.46 5.25 -6.45
N ARG A 61 -13.10 5.42 -7.72
CA ARG A 61 -13.29 4.38 -8.74
C ARG A 61 -12.20 3.31 -8.59
N PRO A 62 -12.47 2.05 -8.96
CA PRO A 62 -11.44 1.03 -8.99
C PRO A 62 -10.35 1.40 -10.00
N SER A 63 -9.10 1.08 -9.67
CA SER A 63 -8.02 1.08 -10.65
C SER A 63 -8.31 0.04 -11.74
N GLN A 64 -7.73 0.24 -12.94
CA GLN A 64 -7.81 -0.79 -13.97
C GLN A 64 -7.18 -2.07 -13.45
N GLY A 65 -7.83 -3.22 -13.63
CA GLY A 65 -7.28 -4.51 -13.20
C GLY A 65 -5.96 -4.86 -13.91
N ARG A 66 -5.45 -6.08 -13.65
CA ARG A 66 -4.28 -6.59 -14.39
C ARG A 66 -4.59 -6.60 -15.89
N VAL A 67 -3.68 -6.09 -16.69
CA VAL A 67 -3.71 -6.24 -18.15
C VAL A 67 -2.52 -7.07 -18.62
N THR A 68 -2.66 -7.74 -19.76
CA THR A 68 -1.51 -8.38 -20.42
C THR A 68 -0.69 -7.33 -21.17
N LEU A 69 0.57 -7.63 -21.48
CA LEU A 69 1.40 -6.74 -22.31
C LEU A 69 0.76 -6.46 -23.69
N ALA A 70 0.09 -7.45 -24.30
CA ALA A 70 -0.64 -7.20 -25.56
C ALA A 70 -1.81 -6.22 -25.35
N GLY A 71 -2.53 -6.36 -24.23
CA GLY A 71 -3.65 -5.49 -23.86
C GLY A 71 -3.24 -4.08 -23.41
N SER A 72 -1.96 -3.84 -23.09
CA SER A 72 -1.51 -2.54 -22.59
C SER A 72 -1.64 -1.42 -23.62
N SER A 73 -1.65 -1.75 -24.92
CA SER A 73 -1.91 -0.82 -26.02
C SER A 73 -3.29 -0.13 -25.93
N MET A 74 -4.25 -0.75 -25.24
CA MET A 74 -5.59 -0.21 -25.03
C MET A 74 -5.72 0.56 -23.71
N MET A 75 -4.66 0.64 -22.90
CA MET A 75 -4.67 1.41 -21.65
C MET A 75 -4.79 2.90 -21.95
N SER A 76 -5.78 3.55 -21.35
CA SER A 76 -5.81 5.01 -21.32
C SER A 76 -4.81 5.53 -20.29
N THR A 77 -3.83 6.31 -20.75
CA THR A 77 -2.89 7.03 -19.88
C THR A 77 -3.54 8.22 -19.16
N ALA A 78 -4.78 8.58 -19.54
CA ALA A 78 -5.52 9.69 -18.96
C ALA A 78 -6.29 9.30 -17.68
N VAL A 79 -6.34 8.01 -17.33
CA VAL A 79 -7.03 7.51 -16.15
C VAL A 79 -6.04 7.35 -15.00
N PRO A 80 -6.14 8.13 -13.90
CA PRO A 80 -5.32 7.93 -12.71
C PRO A 80 -5.52 6.54 -12.10
N GLY A 81 -4.54 6.08 -11.34
CA GLY A 81 -4.57 4.82 -10.60
C GLY A 81 -3.34 3.97 -10.84
N VAL A 82 -3.22 2.89 -10.08
CA VAL A 82 -2.16 1.89 -10.27
C VAL A 82 -2.61 0.89 -11.32
N VAL A 83 -1.80 0.67 -12.36
CA VAL A 83 -2.03 -0.40 -13.34
C VAL A 83 -0.87 -1.38 -13.32
N VAL A 84 -1.20 -2.67 -13.21
CA VAL A 84 -0.21 -3.75 -13.24
C VAL A 84 -0.32 -4.49 -14.57
N VAL A 85 0.78 -4.50 -15.32
CA VAL A 85 0.91 -5.18 -16.61
C VAL A 85 1.64 -6.51 -16.40
N ASN A 86 1.01 -7.60 -16.81
CA ASN A 86 1.63 -8.92 -16.85
C ASN A 86 2.24 -9.18 -18.23
N ALA A 87 3.57 -9.25 -18.24
CA ALA A 87 4.40 -9.54 -19.40
C ALA A 87 5.08 -10.92 -19.28
N GLY A 88 4.50 -11.84 -18.49
CA GLY A 88 4.99 -13.20 -18.37
C GLY A 88 4.78 -14.00 -19.66
N VAL A 89 5.79 -14.77 -20.08
CA VAL A 89 5.75 -15.63 -21.27
C VAL A 89 6.14 -17.04 -20.86
N SER A 90 5.19 -17.98 -20.90
CA SER A 90 5.44 -19.37 -20.49
C SER A 90 6.57 -20.04 -21.28
N GLY A 91 7.33 -20.91 -20.61
CA GLY A 91 8.40 -21.70 -21.24
C GLY A 91 9.66 -20.92 -21.59
N THR A 92 9.80 -19.68 -21.13
CA THR A 92 10.98 -18.85 -21.41
C THR A 92 12.05 -18.99 -20.34
N THR A 93 13.29 -18.72 -20.74
CA THR A 93 14.48 -18.65 -19.86
C THR A 93 14.97 -17.20 -19.78
N SER A 94 16.03 -16.94 -19.02
CA SER A 94 16.68 -15.62 -18.96
C SER A 94 17.08 -15.08 -20.34
N ALA A 95 17.34 -15.96 -21.31
CA ALA A 95 17.76 -15.59 -22.66
C ALA A 95 16.63 -14.99 -23.52
N ASN A 96 15.36 -15.34 -23.26
CA ASN A 96 14.27 -15.04 -24.19
C ASN A 96 12.92 -14.64 -23.55
N TYR A 97 12.84 -14.50 -22.23
CA TYR A 97 11.61 -14.01 -21.57
C TYR A 97 11.21 -12.58 -22.00
N LEU A 98 12.15 -11.82 -22.58
CA LEU A 98 11.92 -10.55 -23.24
C LEU A 98 12.64 -10.51 -24.59
N ASN A 99 11.89 -10.24 -25.65
CA ASN A 99 12.41 -9.90 -26.98
C ASN A 99 12.36 -8.39 -27.23
N ASP A 100 12.97 -7.91 -28.31
CA ASP A 100 13.05 -6.47 -28.63
C ASP A 100 11.67 -5.79 -28.71
N THR A 101 10.67 -6.48 -29.26
CA THR A 101 9.29 -5.97 -29.31
C THR A 101 8.71 -5.77 -27.91
N SER A 102 8.82 -6.78 -27.04
CA SER A 102 8.32 -6.68 -25.66
C SER A 102 9.08 -5.64 -24.83
N ARG A 103 10.40 -5.52 -25.04
CA ARG A 103 11.24 -4.50 -24.39
C ARG A 103 10.81 -3.09 -24.79
N ALA A 104 10.64 -2.84 -26.09
CA ALA A 104 10.19 -1.55 -26.60
C ALA A 104 8.78 -1.21 -26.10
N ALA A 105 7.86 -2.18 -26.09
CA ALA A 105 6.52 -2.01 -25.56
C ALA A 105 6.55 -1.64 -24.06
N ILE A 106 7.32 -2.36 -23.24
CA ILE A 106 7.47 -2.07 -21.81
C ILE A 106 8.07 -0.68 -21.60
N ALA A 107 9.15 -0.32 -22.32
CA ALA A 107 9.78 0.99 -22.20
C ALA A 107 8.80 2.14 -22.52
N SER A 108 7.92 1.95 -23.51
CA SER A 108 6.92 2.95 -23.91
C SER A 108 5.90 3.25 -22.80
N LEU A 109 5.64 2.28 -21.90
CA LEU A 109 4.76 2.45 -20.76
C LEU A 109 5.36 3.33 -19.66
N ARG A 110 6.69 3.55 -19.69
CA ARG A 110 7.46 4.24 -18.63
C ARG A 110 7.10 3.75 -17.21
N PRO A 111 7.28 2.45 -16.91
CA PRO A 111 6.88 1.89 -15.63
C PRO A 111 7.65 2.54 -14.48
N ILE A 112 7.00 2.68 -13.34
CA ILE A 112 7.66 3.11 -12.09
C ILE A 112 8.48 1.96 -11.49
N LEU A 113 8.07 0.72 -11.77
CA LEU A 113 8.68 -0.50 -11.26
C LEU A 113 8.47 -1.65 -12.24
N MET A 114 9.49 -2.49 -12.39
CA MET A 114 9.44 -3.73 -13.14
C MET A 114 9.99 -4.90 -12.33
N THR A 115 9.19 -5.96 -12.15
CA THR A 115 9.68 -7.21 -11.57
C THR A 115 10.24 -8.14 -12.65
N HIS A 116 11.33 -8.82 -12.34
CA HIS A 116 11.93 -9.87 -13.16
C HIS A 116 11.91 -11.17 -12.36
N MET A 117 11.04 -12.11 -12.73
CA MET A 117 10.95 -13.44 -12.12
C MET A 117 11.15 -14.51 -13.18
N VAL A 118 12.41 -14.88 -13.40
CA VAL A 118 12.86 -15.88 -14.37
C VAL A 118 14.03 -16.66 -13.76
N GLY A 119 14.24 -17.90 -14.18
CA GLY A 119 15.32 -18.76 -13.68
C GLY A 119 14.92 -20.20 -13.45
N SER A 120 13.64 -20.48 -13.16
CA SER A 120 13.17 -21.86 -12.93
C SER A 120 13.38 -22.78 -14.14
N ASN A 121 13.16 -22.26 -15.36
CA ASN A 121 13.49 -22.98 -16.59
C ASN A 121 14.99 -23.04 -16.84
N ASP A 122 15.74 -21.96 -16.59
CA ASP A 122 17.20 -21.96 -16.68
C ASP A 122 17.82 -23.06 -15.79
N PHE A 123 17.29 -23.26 -14.58
CA PHE A 123 17.70 -24.33 -13.67
C PHE A 123 17.32 -25.72 -14.19
N GLY A 124 16.08 -25.92 -14.64
CA GLY A 124 15.66 -27.20 -15.24
C GLY A 124 16.45 -27.57 -16.49
N ASP A 125 16.88 -26.57 -17.27
CA ASP A 125 17.67 -26.75 -18.49
C ASP A 125 19.19 -26.84 -18.22
N GLY A 126 19.62 -26.69 -16.97
CA GLY A 126 21.04 -26.73 -16.59
C GLY A 126 21.88 -25.57 -17.15
N VAL A 127 21.27 -24.39 -17.35
CA VAL A 127 21.95 -23.19 -17.84
C VAL A 127 22.97 -22.71 -16.81
N ASP A 128 24.23 -22.54 -17.22
CA ASP A 128 25.28 -22.00 -16.36
C ASP A 128 24.84 -20.70 -15.65
N PRO A 129 24.93 -20.60 -14.31
CA PRO A 129 24.54 -19.40 -13.56
C PRO A 129 25.21 -18.10 -14.04
N ALA A 130 26.42 -18.16 -14.60
CA ALA A 130 27.09 -17.00 -15.19
C ALA A 130 26.44 -16.56 -16.52
N ILE A 131 25.92 -17.49 -17.32
CA ILE A 131 25.13 -17.17 -18.52
C ILE A 131 23.82 -16.51 -18.11
N TYR A 132 23.15 -17.07 -17.10
CA TYR A 132 21.94 -16.49 -16.51
C TYR A 132 22.18 -15.04 -16.04
N GLU A 133 23.24 -14.82 -15.26
CA GLU A 133 23.63 -13.48 -14.77
C GLU A 133 23.82 -12.48 -15.93
N ARG A 134 24.57 -12.87 -16.95
CA ARG A 134 24.82 -12.05 -18.15
C ARG A 134 23.51 -11.65 -18.84
N ASN A 135 22.58 -12.58 -18.98
CA ASN A 135 21.28 -12.33 -19.62
C ASN A 135 20.42 -11.37 -18.80
N ILE A 136 20.40 -11.50 -17.47
CA ILE A 136 19.70 -10.56 -16.58
C ILE A 136 20.29 -9.15 -16.73
N ARG A 137 21.63 -9.02 -16.66
CA ARG A 137 22.32 -7.74 -16.83
C ARG A 137 22.01 -7.07 -18.17
N ALA A 138 21.98 -7.83 -19.26
CA ALA A 138 21.66 -7.31 -20.58
C ALA A 138 20.25 -6.67 -20.63
N ASN A 139 19.25 -7.29 -19.99
CA ASN A 139 17.91 -6.73 -19.90
C ASN A 139 17.87 -5.47 -19.00
N LEU A 140 18.58 -5.47 -17.87
CA LEU A 140 18.66 -4.30 -17.00
C LEU A 140 19.33 -3.11 -17.69
N MET A 141 20.43 -3.34 -18.42
CA MET A 141 21.11 -2.28 -19.19
C MET A 141 20.19 -1.64 -20.24
N TYR A 142 19.44 -2.45 -20.98
CA TYR A 142 18.47 -1.93 -21.95
C TYR A 142 17.48 -0.92 -21.31
N PHE A 143 16.95 -1.26 -20.14
CA PHE A 143 15.97 -0.43 -19.46
C PHE A 143 16.58 0.74 -18.68
N ALA A 144 17.83 0.64 -18.24
CA ALA A 144 18.55 1.77 -17.69
C ALA A 144 18.63 2.91 -18.73
N ASP A 145 18.84 2.57 -20.00
CA ASP A 145 18.87 3.54 -21.10
C ASP A 145 17.46 4.02 -21.48
N ALA A 146 16.51 3.10 -21.64
CA ALA A 146 15.18 3.41 -22.16
C ALA A 146 14.20 3.98 -21.10
N SER A 147 14.43 3.70 -19.82
CA SER A 147 13.55 4.07 -18.70
C SER A 147 14.35 4.27 -17.39
N PRO A 148 15.25 5.27 -17.32
CA PRO A 148 16.19 5.44 -16.20
C PRO A 148 15.52 5.69 -14.83
N ALA A 149 14.24 6.10 -14.82
CA ALA A 149 13.48 6.31 -13.59
C ALA A 149 12.87 5.02 -13.01
N MET A 150 12.83 3.94 -13.79
CA MET A 150 12.23 2.67 -13.39
C MET A 150 13.08 1.97 -12.33
N VAL A 151 12.43 1.42 -11.30
CA VAL A 151 13.07 0.53 -10.34
C VAL A 151 12.91 -0.92 -10.80
N HIS A 152 14.00 -1.67 -10.77
CA HIS A 152 14.00 -3.09 -11.07
C HIS A 152 13.91 -3.92 -9.79
N VAL A 153 13.06 -4.94 -9.80
CA VAL A 153 12.94 -5.90 -8.70
C VAL A 153 13.22 -7.29 -9.24
N LEU A 154 14.39 -7.83 -8.90
CA LEU A 154 14.76 -9.21 -9.17
C LEU A 154 14.07 -10.09 -8.13
N VAL A 155 13.33 -11.10 -8.58
CA VAL A 155 12.64 -12.05 -7.71
C VAL A 155 13.26 -13.43 -7.90
N HIS A 156 13.98 -13.90 -6.89
CA HIS A 156 14.42 -15.28 -6.83
C HIS A 156 13.27 -16.13 -6.29
N SER A 157 12.69 -16.99 -7.12
CA SER A 157 11.52 -17.80 -6.76
C SER A 157 11.89 -19.03 -5.91
N TYR A 158 10.89 -19.85 -5.62
CA TYR A 158 11.06 -21.17 -5.02
C TYR A 158 11.80 -22.15 -5.95
N HIS A 159 12.33 -23.22 -5.33
CA HIS A 159 13.00 -24.35 -5.96
C HIS A 159 11.96 -25.30 -6.58
N ARG A 160 12.13 -25.70 -7.83
CA ARG A 160 11.22 -26.65 -8.52
C ARG A 160 11.48 -28.08 -8.03
N MET A 161 10.43 -28.84 -7.78
CA MET A 161 10.53 -30.15 -7.12
C MET A 161 10.89 -31.30 -8.08
N ASP A 162 10.77 -31.10 -9.40
CA ASP A 162 11.09 -32.11 -10.42
C ASP A 162 12.55 -32.11 -10.87
N THR A 163 13.36 -31.16 -10.37
CA THR A 163 14.79 -31.04 -10.69
C THR A 163 15.55 -30.95 -9.39
N ALA A 164 16.47 -31.87 -9.12
CA ALA A 164 17.29 -31.84 -7.92
C ALA A 164 18.55 -30.99 -8.13
N ASP A 165 19.11 -30.46 -7.03
CA ASP A 165 20.43 -29.85 -7.06
C ASP A 165 21.48 -30.90 -7.48
N GLY A 166 22.45 -30.46 -8.28
CA GLY A 166 23.56 -31.27 -8.76
C GLY A 166 24.86 -30.47 -8.76
N THR A 167 25.56 -30.43 -9.88
CA THR A 167 26.73 -29.54 -10.06
C THR A 167 26.33 -28.05 -10.00
N ILE A 168 25.08 -27.75 -10.39
CA ILE A 168 24.46 -26.44 -10.24
C ILE A 168 23.37 -26.59 -9.18
N SER A 169 23.37 -25.69 -8.20
CA SER A 169 22.33 -25.57 -7.18
C SER A 169 21.37 -24.43 -7.52
N TRP A 170 20.12 -24.51 -7.05
CA TRP A 170 19.19 -23.38 -7.17
C TRP A 170 19.72 -22.11 -6.50
N THR A 171 20.44 -22.26 -5.39
CA THR A 171 21.07 -21.13 -4.68
C THR A 171 22.16 -20.42 -5.49
N ASP A 172 22.77 -21.07 -6.49
CA ASP A 172 23.72 -20.39 -7.36
C ASP A 172 23.04 -19.27 -8.14
N TYR A 173 21.80 -19.46 -8.63
CA TYR A 173 21.04 -18.42 -9.32
C TYR A 173 20.68 -17.26 -8.39
N ARG A 174 20.32 -17.55 -7.13
CA ARG A 174 20.09 -16.51 -6.11
C ARG A 174 21.31 -15.63 -5.95
N ASP A 175 22.47 -16.26 -5.79
CA ASP A 175 23.71 -15.55 -5.50
C ASP A 175 24.14 -14.69 -6.70
N ARG A 176 23.84 -15.12 -7.93
CA ARG A 176 23.96 -14.29 -9.15
C ARG A 176 23.04 -13.08 -9.12
N LEU A 177 21.77 -13.24 -8.78
CA LEU A 177 20.84 -12.10 -8.65
C LEU A 177 21.27 -11.14 -7.54
N ARG A 178 21.82 -11.66 -6.44
CA ARG A 178 22.37 -10.84 -5.35
C ARG A 178 23.55 -9.99 -5.84
N ALA A 179 24.47 -10.58 -6.61
CA ALA A 179 25.58 -9.85 -7.22
C ALA A 179 25.09 -8.75 -8.20
N VAL A 180 24.06 -9.04 -9.00
CA VAL A 180 23.48 -8.04 -9.90
C VAL A 180 22.85 -6.87 -9.11
N ALA A 181 22.09 -7.17 -8.05
CA ALA A 181 21.47 -6.14 -7.22
C ALA A 181 22.50 -5.30 -6.45
N SER A 182 23.63 -5.89 -6.03
CA SER A 182 24.70 -5.16 -5.33
C SER A 182 25.45 -4.16 -6.20
N ASP A 183 25.47 -4.36 -7.52
CA ASP A 183 26.16 -3.45 -8.46
C ASP A 183 25.36 -2.17 -8.74
N ALA A 184 24.05 -2.18 -8.50
CA ALA A 184 23.16 -1.04 -8.75
C ALA A 184 22.12 -0.86 -7.61
N PRO A 185 22.57 -0.64 -6.35
CA PRO A 185 21.70 -0.66 -5.18
C PRO A 185 20.66 0.49 -5.13
N ASP A 186 20.82 1.51 -5.98
CA ASP A 186 19.89 2.64 -6.12
C ASP A 186 18.81 2.44 -7.20
N ALA A 187 18.88 1.34 -7.96
CA ALA A 187 17.95 1.06 -9.05
C ALA A 187 17.44 -0.40 -9.04
N VAL A 188 18.14 -1.32 -8.39
CA VAL A 188 17.84 -2.74 -8.39
C VAL A 188 17.64 -3.26 -6.98
N LEU A 189 16.51 -3.90 -6.73
CA LEU A 189 16.21 -4.64 -5.51
C LEU A 189 16.23 -6.14 -5.78
N LEU A 190 16.63 -6.93 -4.79
CA LEU A 190 16.44 -8.37 -4.77
C LEU A 190 15.38 -8.73 -3.71
N ILE A 191 14.40 -9.51 -4.12
CA ILE A 191 13.48 -10.24 -3.23
C ILE A 191 13.84 -11.72 -3.34
N ASP A 192 14.26 -12.31 -2.24
CA ASP A 192 14.44 -13.75 -2.13
C ASP A 192 13.14 -14.38 -1.64
N ALA A 193 12.34 -14.87 -2.58
CA ALA A 193 11.11 -15.59 -2.27
C ALA A 193 11.36 -17.10 -2.06
N SER A 194 12.59 -17.60 -2.21
CA SER A 194 12.88 -19.01 -1.93
C SER A 194 12.79 -19.32 -0.44
N GLU A 195 13.17 -18.37 0.43
CA GLU A 195 13.23 -18.57 1.87
C GLU A 195 11.84 -18.87 2.50
N PRO A 196 10.77 -18.11 2.24
CA PRO A 196 9.44 -18.44 2.77
C PRO A 196 8.90 -19.80 2.29
N PHE A 197 9.23 -20.19 1.05
CA PHE A 197 8.82 -21.50 0.52
C PHE A 197 9.64 -22.64 1.14
N SER A 198 10.93 -22.43 1.38
CA SER A 198 11.76 -23.39 2.11
C SER A 198 11.32 -23.56 3.56
N ALA A 199 10.99 -22.45 4.23
CA ALA A 199 10.41 -22.48 5.57
C ALA A 199 9.06 -23.21 5.62
N ALA A 200 8.32 -23.25 4.50
CA ALA A 200 7.10 -24.01 4.33
C ALA A 200 7.33 -25.50 3.97
N GLY A 201 8.58 -25.96 3.83
CA GLY A 201 8.95 -27.35 3.60
C GLY A 201 9.24 -27.73 2.14
N LEU A 202 9.53 -26.75 1.27
CA LEU A 202 10.03 -27.02 -0.09
C LEU A 202 11.57 -27.06 -0.16
N PRO A 203 12.14 -27.86 -1.08
CA PRO A 203 11.45 -28.70 -2.07
C PRO A 203 11.07 -30.11 -1.57
N GLU A 204 11.26 -30.44 -0.29
CA GLU A 204 11.19 -31.83 0.18
C GLU A 204 9.77 -32.40 0.35
N ALA A 205 8.89 -31.72 1.09
CA ALA A 205 7.63 -32.32 1.59
C ALA A 205 6.35 -31.63 1.11
N ASP A 206 6.41 -30.36 0.72
CA ASP A 206 5.25 -29.51 0.36
C ASP A 206 3.96 -29.73 1.20
N PRO A 207 4.03 -29.62 2.55
CA PRO A 207 2.89 -29.88 3.42
C PRO A 207 1.73 -28.89 3.25
N LEU A 208 1.98 -27.75 2.60
CA LEU A 208 0.97 -26.72 2.33
C LEU A 208 0.43 -26.78 0.89
N HIS A 209 0.83 -27.79 0.10
CA HIS A 209 0.43 -27.95 -1.30
C HIS A 209 0.65 -26.66 -2.11
N LEU A 210 1.83 -26.05 -1.96
CA LEU A 210 2.21 -24.82 -2.64
C LEU A 210 2.54 -25.05 -4.12
N ILE A 211 2.97 -26.26 -4.48
CA ILE A 211 3.36 -26.66 -5.83
C ILE A 211 2.35 -27.66 -6.40
N ALA A 212 2.01 -27.47 -7.66
CA ALA A 212 1.09 -28.33 -8.40
C ALA A 212 1.69 -29.71 -8.68
N SER A 213 0.87 -30.62 -9.18
CA SER A 213 1.27 -32.00 -9.47
C SER A 213 2.37 -32.15 -10.53
N ASP A 214 2.63 -31.10 -11.32
CA ASP A 214 3.75 -31.07 -12.25
C ASP A 214 5.10 -30.73 -11.58
N ALA A 215 5.10 -30.51 -10.26
CA ALA A 215 6.28 -30.23 -9.46
C ALA A 215 7.05 -28.95 -9.88
N VAL A 216 6.44 -28.09 -10.70
CA VAL A 216 7.04 -26.85 -11.21
C VAL A 216 6.19 -25.64 -10.90
N HIS A 217 4.89 -25.68 -11.22
CA HIS A 217 4.02 -24.51 -11.11
C HIS A 217 3.36 -24.42 -9.74
N MET A 218 3.04 -23.21 -9.30
CA MET A 218 2.37 -23.02 -8.01
C MET A 218 0.89 -23.39 -8.09
N THR A 219 0.35 -23.91 -7.01
CA THR A 219 -1.08 -23.91 -6.77
C THR A 219 -1.57 -22.49 -6.41
N VAL A 220 -2.88 -22.36 -6.17
CA VAL A 220 -3.47 -21.13 -5.61
C VAL A 220 -2.79 -20.70 -4.31
N ALA A 221 -2.39 -21.64 -3.46
CA ALA A 221 -1.73 -21.36 -2.18
C ALA A 221 -0.30 -20.84 -2.38
N GLY A 222 0.47 -21.44 -3.29
CA GLY A 222 1.81 -20.94 -3.65
C GLY A 222 1.76 -19.53 -4.23
N HIS A 223 0.79 -19.25 -5.12
CA HIS A 223 0.59 -17.91 -5.66
C HIS A 223 0.25 -16.86 -4.59
N ASP A 224 -0.46 -17.27 -3.53
CA ASP A 224 -0.77 -16.39 -2.40
C ASP A 224 0.45 -16.08 -1.54
N LEU A 225 1.26 -17.11 -1.21
CA LEU A 225 2.51 -16.94 -0.47
C LEU A 225 3.49 -16.03 -1.22
N LEU A 226 3.63 -16.20 -2.54
CA LEU A 226 4.50 -15.35 -3.35
C LEU A 226 4.03 -13.88 -3.38
N ALA A 227 2.72 -13.65 -3.58
CA ALA A 227 2.17 -12.30 -3.57
C ALA A 227 2.37 -11.60 -2.22
N SER A 228 2.14 -12.32 -1.12
CA SER A 228 2.37 -11.83 0.25
C SER A 228 3.86 -11.52 0.51
N THR A 229 4.75 -12.40 0.06
CA THR A 229 6.21 -12.20 0.17
C THR A 229 6.67 -10.95 -0.56
N ILE A 230 6.23 -10.74 -1.81
CA ILE A 230 6.58 -9.55 -2.59
C ILE A 230 6.00 -8.29 -1.94
N THR A 231 4.75 -8.35 -1.46
CA THR A 231 4.08 -7.24 -0.76
C THR A 231 4.88 -6.81 0.47
N ALA A 232 5.21 -7.78 1.34
CA ALA A 232 5.97 -7.53 2.56
C ALA A 232 7.38 -7.00 2.27
N ALA A 233 8.09 -7.60 1.31
CA ALA A 233 9.44 -7.19 0.94
C ALA A 233 9.47 -5.75 0.40
N LEU A 234 8.49 -5.37 -0.41
CA LEU A 234 8.33 -4.01 -0.92
C LEU A 234 7.69 -3.05 0.09
N ARG A 235 7.38 -3.51 1.31
CA ARG A 235 6.69 -2.74 2.36
C ARG A 235 5.40 -2.09 1.87
N ILE A 236 4.73 -2.70 0.89
CA ILE A 236 3.42 -2.23 0.45
C ILE A 236 2.51 -2.35 1.67
N PRO A 237 1.87 -1.25 2.10
CA PRO A 237 0.95 -1.28 3.21
C PRO A 237 -0.11 -2.32 2.89
N LEU A 238 -0.27 -3.28 3.78
CA LEU A 238 -1.43 -4.14 3.69
C LEU A 238 -2.64 -3.22 3.91
N PRO A 239 -3.69 -3.32 3.07
CA PRO A 239 -4.97 -2.77 3.48
C PRO A 239 -5.26 -3.37 4.86
N ALA A 240 -5.69 -2.55 5.82
CA ALA A 240 -6.03 -3.03 7.15
C ALA A 240 -6.86 -4.32 7.01
N PRO A 241 -6.51 -5.39 7.74
CA PRO A 241 -7.01 -6.73 7.47
C PRO A 241 -8.53 -6.69 7.33
N ILE A 242 -9.00 -6.89 6.09
CA ILE A 242 -10.41 -7.13 5.85
C ILE A 242 -10.65 -8.51 6.46
N ARG A 243 -11.53 -8.59 7.48
CA ARG A 243 -11.94 -9.88 8.04
C ARG A 243 -12.33 -10.86 6.93
N ALA A 244 -12.26 -12.15 7.25
CA ALA A 244 -12.68 -13.24 6.37
C ALA A 244 -14.15 -13.14 5.90
N ASP A 245 -14.97 -12.24 6.48
CA ASP A 245 -16.31 -11.90 6.00
C ASP A 245 -16.33 -10.91 4.82
N GLY A 246 -15.16 -10.44 4.38
CA GLY A 246 -14.95 -9.70 3.14
C GLY A 246 -15.50 -8.28 3.13
N ARG A 247 -15.84 -7.69 4.29
CA ARG A 247 -16.43 -6.35 4.34
C ARG A 247 -15.65 -5.43 5.27
N ARG A 248 -14.84 -4.54 4.69
CA ARG A 248 -14.57 -3.24 5.31
C ARG A 248 -15.93 -2.55 5.41
N ARG A 249 -16.46 -2.41 6.63
CA ARG A 249 -17.66 -1.59 6.82
C ARG A 249 -17.17 -0.17 6.99
N VAL A 250 -17.25 0.59 5.89
CA VAL A 250 -17.25 2.05 5.96
C VAL A 250 -18.34 2.42 6.95
N TRP A 251 -17.95 2.92 8.10
CA TRP A 251 -18.89 3.27 9.17
C TRP A 251 -19.57 4.59 8.84
N CYS A 252 -18.79 5.56 8.38
CA CYS A 252 -19.22 6.85 7.87
C CYS A 252 -18.16 7.41 6.92
N SER A 253 -18.60 8.19 5.93
CA SER A 253 -17.72 8.94 5.03
C SER A 253 -18.38 10.26 4.66
N ASP A 254 -17.65 11.36 4.69
CA ASP A 254 -18.12 12.65 4.20
C ASP A 254 -17.06 13.30 3.29
N ILE A 255 -17.49 13.82 2.15
CA ILE A 255 -16.68 14.60 1.20
C ILE A 255 -17.01 16.10 1.28
N PHE A 256 -17.77 16.51 2.30
CA PHE A 256 -18.08 17.90 2.65
C PHE A 256 -18.64 18.73 1.48
N ALA A 257 -19.37 18.07 0.57
CA ALA A 257 -19.91 18.67 -0.65
C ALA A 257 -21.16 19.56 -0.42
N HIS A 258 -21.60 19.71 0.83
CA HIS A 258 -22.73 20.53 1.24
C HIS A 258 -22.25 21.78 1.99
N CYS A 259 -23.11 22.80 2.13
CA CYS A 259 -22.80 23.98 2.93
C CYS A 259 -23.72 24.03 4.15
N GLY A 260 -23.19 24.39 5.32
CA GLY A 260 -23.99 24.57 6.54
C GLY A 260 -23.39 23.93 7.79
N GLU A 261 -24.26 23.59 8.74
CA GLU A 261 -23.88 22.84 9.94
C GLU A 261 -23.38 21.43 9.57
N VAL A 262 -22.50 20.87 10.39
CA VAL A 262 -21.98 19.52 10.21
C VAL A 262 -23.08 18.51 10.57
N VAL A 263 -23.92 18.19 9.59
CA VAL A 263 -24.95 17.16 9.70
C VAL A 263 -24.55 16.06 8.72
N GLY A 264 -24.32 14.84 9.21
CA GLY A 264 -23.94 13.73 8.34
C GLY A 264 -24.93 13.56 7.20
N ALA A 265 -24.42 13.36 5.99
CA ALA A 265 -25.26 13.32 4.80
C ALA A 265 -26.16 12.06 4.82
N PRO A 266 -27.43 12.16 4.34
CA PRO A 266 -28.29 10.98 4.16
C PRO A 266 -27.68 9.90 3.24
N SER A 267 -26.73 10.30 2.38
CA SER A 267 -26.03 9.45 1.42
C SER A 267 -25.07 8.43 2.02
N ASP A 268 -24.74 8.52 3.31
CA ASP A 268 -23.88 7.54 4.01
C ASP A 268 -24.48 6.13 4.00
N SER A 269 -25.80 6.04 3.83
CA SER A 269 -26.54 4.79 3.61
C SER A 269 -26.13 4.03 2.34
N ALA A 270 -25.61 4.71 1.31
CA ALA A 270 -25.20 4.09 0.04
C ALA A 270 -23.93 3.22 0.18
N TRP A 271 -23.16 3.41 1.26
CA TRP A 271 -21.94 2.65 1.58
C TRP A 271 -22.15 1.66 2.72
N GLY A 272 -23.40 1.47 3.17
CA GLY A 272 -23.75 0.56 4.27
C GLY A 272 -23.54 1.14 5.67
N GLY A 273 -23.21 2.43 5.78
CA GLY A 273 -23.16 3.16 7.05
C GLY A 273 -24.54 3.67 7.48
N ASN A 274 -24.74 3.86 8.78
CA ASN A 274 -25.88 4.64 9.26
C ASN A 274 -25.61 6.12 8.95
N SER A 275 -26.63 6.94 8.66
CA SER A 275 -26.44 8.40 8.70
C SER A 275 -26.02 8.78 10.11
N VAL A 276 -24.73 9.08 10.31
CA VAL A 276 -24.24 9.41 11.65
C VAL A 276 -24.31 10.91 11.85
N ILE A 277 -24.96 11.33 12.93
CA ILE A 277 -24.98 12.73 13.33
C ILE A 277 -23.60 13.05 13.89
N TRP A 278 -22.82 13.83 13.15
CA TRP A 278 -21.64 14.47 13.69
C TRP A 278 -22.05 15.28 14.92
N SER A 279 -21.41 15.01 16.05
CA SER A 279 -21.63 15.76 17.27
C SER A 279 -20.43 16.65 17.55
N GLY A 280 -20.70 17.89 17.91
CA GLY A 280 -19.67 18.88 18.23
C GLY A 280 -20.26 20.09 18.96
N GLU A 281 -19.38 20.95 19.48
CA GLU A 281 -19.82 22.20 20.11
C GLU A 281 -20.50 23.11 19.05
N PRO A 282 -21.76 23.55 19.28
CA PRO A 282 -22.49 24.36 18.31
C PRO A 282 -21.73 25.64 17.90
N GLY A 283 -21.64 25.90 16.59
CA GLY A 283 -21.09 27.14 16.03
C GLY A 283 -19.57 27.17 15.81
N GLU A 284 -18.85 26.09 16.11
CA GLU A 284 -17.39 26.06 15.92
C GLU A 284 -16.94 25.48 14.57
N TYR A 285 -17.68 24.52 14.02
CA TYR A 285 -17.39 23.93 12.72
C TYR A 285 -18.52 24.18 11.72
N VAL A 286 -18.13 24.50 10.49
CA VAL A 286 -19.05 24.63 9.35
C VAL A 286 -18.47 23.89 8.16
N VAL A 287 -19.36 23.43 7.29
CA VAL A 287 -18.97 22.96 5.96
C VAL A 287 -19.11 24.12 4.98
N ALA A 288 -18.00 24.51 4.36
CA ALA A 288 -17.94 25.62 3.41
C ALA A 288 -16.86 25.37 2.35
N ASP A 289 -17.20 25.67 1.09
CA ASP A 289 -16.33 25.50 -0.08
C ASP A 289 -15.78 24.06 -0.25
N GLY A 290 -16.62 23.06 0.02
CA GLY A 290 -16.24 21.65 -0.12
C GLY A 290 -15.35 21.13 1.02
N ALA A 291 -15.28 21.83 2.15
CA ALA A 291 -14.44 21.44 3.27
C ALA A 291 -15.06 21.75 4.64
N LEU A 292 -14.76 20.88 5.61
CA LEU A 292 -14.99 21.12 7.03
C LEU A 292 -13.97 22.15 7.55
N ARG A 293 -14.46 23.26 8.08
CA ARG A 293 -13.66 24.38 8.60
C ARG A 293 -14.05 24.70 10.03
N ASN A 294 -13.07 25.00 10.87
CA ASN A 294 -13.36 25.64 12.16
C ASN A 294 -13.48 27.16 11.96
N THR A 295 -14.63 27.71 12.34
CA THR A 295 -14.95 29.15 12.32
C THR A 295 -14.91 29.80 13.69
N GLY A 296 -14.82 29.00 14.75
CA GLY A 296 -14.78 29.44 16.14
C GLY A 296 -13.43 30.05 16.56
N SER A 297 -13.43 30.74 17.70
CA SER A 297 -12.22 31.24 18.37
C SER A 297 -11.75 30.32 19.50
N ARG A 298 -12.49 29.26 19.77
CA ARG A 298 -12.32 28.32 20.89
C ARG A 298 -11.82 26.97 20.39
N ARG A 299 -11.66 26.04 21.33
CA ARG A 299 -11.22 24.67 21.05
C ARG A 299 -12.45 23.88 20.64
N GLY A 300 -12.46 23.39 19.42
CA GLY A 300 -13.55 22.60 18.89
C GLY A 300 -13.21 21.13 18.79
N VAL A 301 -14.25 20.31 18.90
CA VAL A 301 -14.22 18.90 18.54
C VAL A 301 -15.49 18.62 17.77
N VAL A 302 -15.37 17.93 16.64
CA VAL A 302 -16.50 17.37 15.94
C VAL A 302 -16.16 15.93 15.53
N GLY A 303 -17.07 15.00 15.76
CA GLY A 303 -16.77 13.60 15.50
C GLY A 303 -17.97 12.67 15.61
N ILE A 304 -17.64 11.37 15.60
CA ILE A 304 -18.57 10.25 15.56
C ILE A 304 -18.21 9.26 16.67
N GLU A 305 -19.22 8.82 17.42
CA GLU A 305 -19.09 7.72 18.39
C GLU A 305 -18.84 6.40 17.66
N MET A 306 -17.87 5.64 18.17
CA MET A 306 -17.39 4.38 17.61
C MET A 306 -17.73 3.24 18.56
N PRO A 307 -18.51 2.23 18.11
CA PRO A 307 -18.91 1.10 18.95
C PRO A 307 -17.82 0.04 19.12
N VAL A 308 -16.69 0.18 18.41
CA VAL A 308 -15.57 -0.75 18.41
C VAL A 308 -14.26 0.00 18.66
N PRO A 309 -13.28 -0.63 19.32
CA PRO A 309 -11.99 -0.01 19.59
C PRO A 309 -11.05 0.01 18.38
N ASP A 310 -11.25 -0.91 17.42
CA ASP A 310 -10.38 -1.09 16.27
C ASP A 310 -10.99 -0.41 15.04
N TYR A 311 -10.38 0.68 14.60
CA TYR A 311 -10.82 1.45 13.44
C TYR A 311 -9.69 2.30 12.86
N GLU A 312 -9.88 2.69 11.60
CA GLU A 312 -9.04 3.67 10.92
C GLU A 312 -9.83 4.94 10.66
N LEU A 313 -9.19 6.06 10.96
CA LEU A 313 -9.67 7.37 10.62
C LEU A 313 -8.80 7.94 9.50
N THR A 314 -9.40 8.21 8.35
CA THR A 314 -8.74 8.85 7.22
C THR A 314 -9.30 10.25 6.99
N ALA A 315 -8.42 11.23 6.77
CA ALA A 315 -8.80 12.58 6.39
C ALA A 315 -7.90 13.17 5.31
N ARG A 316 -8.48 13.93 4.38
CA ARG A 316 -7.73 14.70 3.38
C ARG A 316 -7.57 16.14 3.81
N LEU A 317 -6.34 16.62 3.91
CA LEU A 317 -6.06 18.01 4.21
C LEU A 317 -6.37 18.87 2.98
N ALA A 318 -7.37 19.75 3.06
CA ALA A 318 -7.57 20.77 2.03
C ALA A 318 -6.64 21.97 2.26
N GLU A 319 -6.40 22.33 3.52
CA GLU A 319 -5.50 23.42 3.91
C GLU A 319 -4.71 23.02 5.17
N LEU A 320 -3.47 23.51 5.28
CA LEU A 320 -2.71 23.38 6.53
C LEU A 320 -3.30 24.28 7.62
N PRO A 321 -3.08 23.92 8.90
CA PRO A 321 -3.42 24.78 10.02
C PRO A 321 -2.73 26.14 9.91
N THR A 322 -3.38 27.21 10.37
CA THR A 322 -2.79 28.55 10.44
C THR A 322 -2.91 29.16 11.83
N GLY A 323 -1.89 29.94 12.20
CA GLY A 323 -1.73 30.60 13.50
C GLY A 323 -0.92 29.78 14.51
N GLU A 324 -0.03 30.41 15.28
CA GLU A 324 0.70 29.74 16.37
C GLU A 324 -0.03 29.85 17.72
N PRO A 325 0.07 28.84 18.62
CA PRO A 325 0.77 27.55 18.48
C PRO A 325 -0.17 26.44 17.95
N ARG A 326 -0.98 26.72 16.93
CA ARG A 326 -2.29 26.09 16.72
C ARG A 326 -2.19 24.89 15.78
N GLN A 327 -2.55 23.72 16.28
CA GLN A 327 -2.51 22.45 15.55
C GLN A 327 -3.92 21.97 15.18
N TRP A 328 -4.02 21.17 14.12
CA TRP A 328 -5.18 20.31 13.86
C TRP A 328 -4.92 18.91 14.37
N PHE A 329 -5.97 18.23 14.78
CA PHE A 329 -5.89 16.90 15.37
C PHE A 329 -6.89 15.96 14.69
N LEU A 330 -6.41 14.80 14.24
CA LEU A 330 -7.25 13.62 14.05
C LEU A 330 -7.14 12.79 15.33
N ASP A 331 -8.24 12.67 16.06
CA ASP A 331 -8.30 12.02 17.35
C ASP A 331 -9.03 10.67 17.23
N VAL A 332 -8.38 9.60 17.71
CA VAL A 332 -9.01 8.35 18.12
C VAL A 332 -9.15 8.42 19.64
N ARG A 333 -10.36 8.71 20.11
CA ARG A 333 -10.67 8.89 21.53
C ARG A 333 -11.05 7.57 22.18
N ARG A 334 -10.64 7.40 23.43
CA ARG A 334 -11.04 6.26 24.30
C ARG A 334 -12.35 6.49 25.05
N GLN A 335 -12.95 7.68 24.91
CA GLN A 335 -14.15 8.10 25.64
C GLN A 335 -15.14 8.74 24.66
N SER A 336 -16.42 8.79 25.06
CA SER A 336 -17.47 9.48 24.32
C SER A 336 -17.15 10.97 24.14
N LEU A 337 -17.61 11.54 23.03
CA LEU A 337 -17.54 12.96 22.72
C LEU A 337 -18.24 13.84 23.77
N GLN A 338 -19.21 13.29 24.52
CA GLN A 338 -19.96 14.01 25.54
C GLN A 338 -19.26 14.08 26.90
N THR A 339 -18.25 13.23 27.14
CA THR A 339 -17.57 13.13 28.43
C THR A 339 -16.21 13.84 28.40
N ALA A 340 -16.09 14.87 29.24
CA ALA A 340 -14.89 15.61 29.64
C ALA A 340 -14.26 16.61 28.66
N THR A 341 -13.71 17.67 29.23
CA THR A 341 -12.88 18.71 28.59
C THR A 341 -11.52 18.20 28.07
N ALA A 342 -11.22 16.90 28.24
CA ALA A 342 -9.92 16.32 27.95
C ALA A 342 -9.87 14.78 27.87
N PRO A 343 -10.57 14.11 26.95
CA PRO A 343 -10.52 12.66 26.90
C PRO A 343 -9.13 12.16 26.47
N ASP A 344 -8.76 11.00 26.99
CA ASP A 344 -7.61 10.23 26.52
C ASP A 344 -7.79 9.91 25.04
N ALA A 345 -6.75 10.17 24.26
CA ALA A 345 -6.81 10.06 22.81
C ALA A 345 -5.46 9.68 22.23
N ILE A 346 -5.49 8.85 21.19
CA ILE A 346 -4.41 8.78 20.23
C ILE A 346 -4.66 9.86 19.19
N ARG A 347 -3.62 10.60 18.84
CA ARG A 347 -3.74 11.84 18.10
C ARG A 347 -2.70 11.93 17.00
N CYS A 348 -3.16 12.16 15.79
CA CYS A 348 -2.33 12.71 14.73
C CYS A 348 -2.43 14.23 14.81
N SER A 349 -1.32 14.89 15.11
CA SER A 349 -1.21 16.34 15.12
C SER A 349 -0.61 16.83 13.81
N VAL A 350 -1.21 17.88 13.23
CA VAL A 350 -0.66 18.62 12.09
C VAL A 350 -0.35 20.04 12.57
N ALA A 351 0.90 20.46 12.44
CA ALA A 351 1.33 21.82 12.74
C ALA A 351 1.19 22.76 11.53
N PRO A 352 1.27 24.09 11.70
CA PRO A 352 1.13 25.05 10.60
C PRO A 352 2.18 24.93 9.50
N ASP A 353 3.38 24.47 9.85
CA ASP A 353 4.47 24.15 8.91
C ASP A 353 4.29 22.78 8.23
N GLY A 354 3.23 22.05 8.58
CA GLY A 354 2.92 20.72 8.11
C GLY A 354 3.58 19.61 8.93
N MET A 355 4.29 19.89 10.02
CA MET A 355 4.88 18.84 10.84
C MET A 355 3.80 17.88 11.36
N LEU A 356 3.99 16.59 11.13
CA LEU A 356 3.15 15.52 11.65
C LEU A 356 3.73 14.96 12.95
N SER A 357 2.87 14.77 13.94
CA SER A 357 3.23 14.08 15.19
C SER A 357 2.18 13.03 15.53
N LEU A 358 2.63 11.85 15.94
CA LEU A 358 1.78 10.84 16.54
C LEU A 358 1.90 10.95 18.06
N LEU A 359 0.80 11.31 18.72
CA LEU A 359 0.75 11.65 20.13
C LEU A 359 -0.21 10.73 20.86
N LEU A 360 0.09 10.44 22.12
CA LEU A 360 -0.83 9.91 23.10
C LEU A 360 -1.19 11.01 24.08
N ARG A 361 -2.49 11.26 24.27
CA ARG A 361 -3.00 12.12 25.32
C ARG A 361 -3.52 11.27 26.48
N VAL A 362 -2.99 11.47 27.67
CA VAL A 362 -3.48 10.89 28.93
C VAL A 362 -3.50 11.97 30.00
N ASP A 363 -4.62 12.14 30.70
CA ASP A 363 -4.74 13.10 31.82
C ASP A 363 -4.23 14.52 31.45
N ASP A 364 -4.70 15.06 30.31
CA ASP A 364 -4.27 16.35 29.76
C ASP A 364 -2.81 16.48 29.32
N ARG A 365 -1.99 15.45 29.47
CA ARG A 365 -0.59 15.43 29.01
C ARG A 365 -0.51 14.86 27.61
N LEU A 366 0.36 15.44 26.79
CA LEU A 366 0.71 14.91 25.47
C LEU A 366 2.07 14.20 25.57
N ILE A 367 2.12 12.99 25.04
CA ILE A 367 3.30 12.14 24.97
C ILE A 367 3.55 11.85 23.49
N ASP A 368 4.74 12.18 22.99
CA ASP A 368 5.14 11.78 21.64
C ASP A 368 5.29 10.26 21.59
N LEU A 369 4.53 9.61 20.71
CA LEU A 369 4.66 8.18 20.44
C LEU A 369 5.74 7.90 19.38
N ALA A 370 6.08 8.91 18.58
CA ALA A 370 7.17 8.85 17.61
C ALA A 370 7.74 10.25 17.38
N GLU A 371 9.03 10.33 17.09
CA GLU A 371 9.67 11.61 16.76
C GLU A 371 9.05 12.22 15.47
N PRO A 372 8.74 13.52 15.46
CA PRO A 372 8.14 14.18 14.31
C PRO A 372 9.17 14.38 13.19
N HIS A 373 9.02 13.64 12.10
CA HIS A 373 9.97 13.66 10.96
C HIS A 373 9.30 13.94 9.61
N THR A 374 7.97 14.09 9.58
CA THR A 374 7.22 14.13 8.32
C THR A 374 6.50 15.45 8.15
N ILE A 375 6.77 16.15 7.04
CA ILE A 375 6.06 17.37 6.64
C ILE A 375 4.94 17.01 5.67
N THR A 376 3.70 17.29 6.05
CA THR A 376 2.49 17.17 5.22
C THR A 376 2.23 18.43 4.40
N ARG A 377 1.37 18.33 3.38
CA ARG A 377 0.99 19.41 2.48
C ARG A 377 -0.52 19.39 2.23
N PRO A 378 -1.10 20.52 1.77
CA PRO A 378 -2.45 20.50 1.21
C PRO A 378 -2.58 19.43 0.12
N GLY A 379 -3.66 18.66 0.19
CA GLY A 379 -3.98 17.51 -0.66
C GLY A 379 -3.61 16.15 -0.07
N ASP A 380 -2.70 16.11 0.92
CA ASP A 380 -2.26 14.86 1.54
C ASP A 380 -3.40 14.16 2.28
N LEU A 381 -3.45 12.84 2.14
CA LEU A 381 -4.34 11.93 2.84
C LEU A 381 -3.64 11.43 4.10
N LEU A 382 -4.21 11.64 5.27
CA LEU A 382 -3.69 11.15 6.54
C LEU A 382 -4.60 10.04 7.06
N THR A 383 -4.03 8.91 7.46
CA THR A 383 -4.78 7.80 8.09
C THR A 383 -4.18 7.49 9.45
N LEU A 384 -4.97 7.67 10.50
CA LEU A 384 -4.65 7.22 11.85
C LEU A 384 -5.41 5.93 12.12
N GLY A 385 -4.69 4.83 12.31
CA GLY A 385 -5.28 3.51 12.56
C GLY A 385 -4.92 2.96 13.92
N VAL A 386 -5.86 2.18 14.46
CA VAL A 386 -5.71 1.42 15.71
C VAL A 386 -6.21 0.00 15.49
N HIS A 387 -5.41 -0.98 15.90
CA HIS A 387 -5.81 -2.38 15.97
C HIS A 387 -5.14 -3.07 17.16
N GLY A 388 -5.93 -3.49 18.14
CA GLY A 388 -5.43 -4.03 19.39
C GLY A 388 -4.57 -3.00 20.13
N ASP A 389 -3.29 -3.30 20.32
CA ASP A 389 -2.33 -2.37 20.94
C ASP A 389 -1.53 -1.55 19.90
N ASP A 390 -1.68 -1.86 18.61
CA ASP A 390 -0.88 -1.24 17.57
C ASP A 390 -1.57 0.01 17.03
N VAL A 391 -0.78 1.07 16.88
CA VAL A 391 -1.20 2.37 16.39
C VAL A 391 -0.29 2.74 15.23
N TRP A 392 -0.87 3.22 14.14
CA TRP A 392 -0.08 3.69 13.00
C TRP A 392 -0.61 4.99 12.44
N LEU A 393 0.31 5.80 11.93
CA LEU A 393 0.01 6.98 11.13
C LEU A 393 0.48 6.72 9.71
N MET A 394 -0.39 6.92 8.75
CA MET A 394 -0.09 6.87 7.33
C MET A 394 -0.26 8.25 6.70
N ARG A 395 0.54 8.52 5.68
CA ARG A 395 0.43 9.66 4.79
C ARG A 395 0.42 9.16 3.35
N ASN A 396 -0.63 9.48 2.61
CA ASN A 396 -0.84 9.05 1.23
C ASN A 396 -0.66 7.53 1.06
N GLY A 397 -1.23 6.78 2.00
CA GLY A 397 -1.10 5.32 2.04
C GLY A 397 0.24 4.83 2.59
N ILE A 398 1.24 5.68 2.87
CA ILE A 398 2.54 5.22 3.38
C ILE A 398 2.54 5.30 4.90
N VAL A 399 2.79 4.18 5.59
CA VAL A 399 2.99 4.18 7.04
C VAL A 399 4.23 5.00 7.37
N VAL A 400 4.04 6.12 8.09
CA VAL A 400 5.10 7.04 8.50
C VAL A 400 5.47 6.87 9.98
N HIS A 401 4.54 6.38 10.81
CA HIS A 401 4.79 6.05 12.21
C HIS A 401 4.05 4.79 12.62
N VAL A 402 4.68 3.99 13.48
CA VAL A 402 4.06 2.85 14.17
C VAL A 402 4.48 2.94 15.63
N ALA A 403 3.52 2.79 16.53
CA ALA A 403 3.74 2.74 17.96
C ALA A 403 2.85 1.67 18.58
N ARG A 404 3.28 1.12 19.71
CA ARG A 404 2.46 0.24 20.53
C ARG A 404 2.00 1.02 21.74
N VAL A 405 0.70 1.03 21.99
CA VAL A 405 0.08 1.70 23.13
C VAL A 405 -0.71 0.65 23.90
N GLU A 406 -0.34 0.44 25.16
CA GLU A 406 -1.12 -0.47 26.01
C GLU A 406 -2.55 0.07 26.17
N SER A 407 -3.52 -0.85 26.13
CA SER A 407 -4.92 -0.60 26.48
C SER A 407 -5.72 0.32 25.52
N VAL A 408 -5.55 0.20 24.20
CA VAL A 408 -6.42 0.92 23.23
C VAL A 408 -7.82 0.28 23.07
N ALA A 409 -8.07 -0.84 23.75
CA ALA A 409 -9.22 -1.72 23.54
C ALA A 409 -10.61 -1.20 24.02
N GLN A 410 -10.80 0.11 24.20
CA GLN A 410 -12.12 0.65 24.58
C GLN A 410 -12.79 1.39 23.41
N PRO A 411 -14.09 1.15 23.17
CA PRO A 411 -14.90 1.98 22.28
C PRO A 411 -14.83 3.45 22.70
N GLY A 412 -14.90 4.36 21.74
CA GLY A 412 -14.84 5.80 22.02
C GLY A 412 -15.30 6.59 20.81
N ALA A 413 -14.44 7.45 20.24
CA ALA A 413 -14.87 8.31 19.12
C ALA A 413 -13.77 8.59 18.10
N ALA A 414 -14.17 8.69 16.83
CA ALA A 414 -13.33 9.23 15.76
C ALA A 414 -13.67 10.72 15.60
N ALA A 415 -12.69 11.60 15.74
CA ALA A 415 -12.94 13.04 15.77
C ALA A 415 -11.91 13.85 15.01
N VAL A 416 -12.38 14.98 14.49
CA VAL A 416 -11.55 16.12 14.14
C VAL A 416 -11.58 17.09 15.32
N ALA A 417 -10.42 17.49 15.80
CA ALA A 417 -10.30 18.53 16.82
C ALA A 417 -9.28 19.57 16.39
N ASN A 418 -9.33 20.74 16.99
CA ASN A 418 -8.34 21.78 16.74
C ASN A 418 -7.87 22.45 18.04
N GLY A 419 -6.71 23.10 17.97
CA GLY A 419 -6.25 24.02 19.00
C GLY A 419 -7.07 25.33 18.98
N VAL A 420 -7.03 26.08 20.07
CA VAL A 420 -7.70 27.38 20.20
C VAL A 420 -7.30 28.29 19.03
N GLY A 421 -8.30 28.69 18.23
CA GLY A 421 -8.14 29.58 17.08
C GLY A 421 -7.45 28.96 15.85
N ALA A 422 -7.19 27.64 15.83
CA ALA A 422 -6.59 27.01 14.66
C ALA A 422 -7.59 27.00 13.51
N ARG A 423 -7.20 27.56 12.36
CA ARG A 423 -7.98 27.47 11.12
C ARG A 423 -7.29 26.51 10.18
N GLY A 424 -8.07 25.70 9.49
CA GLY A 424 -7.64 24.72 8.51
C GLY A 424 -8.87 24.15 7.82
N ALA A 425 -8.65 23.21 6.90
CA ALA A 425 -9.74 22.64 6.14
C ALA A 425 -9.49 21.15 5.86
N ILE A 426 -10.50 20.32 6.08
CA ILE A 426 -10.52 18.91 5.64
C ILE A 426 -11.58 18.78 4.55
N SER A 427 -11.23 18.23 3.39
CA SER A 427 -12.19 18.02 2.29
C SER A 427 -12.78 16.62 2.24
N GLU A 428 -12.22 15.67 2.98
CA GLU A 428 -12.68 14.29 3.01
C GLU A 428 -12.40 13.70 4.40
N PHE A 429 -13.36 12.98 4.97
CA PHE A 429 -13.24 12.27 6.23
C PHE A 429 -13.91 10.91 6.11
N VAL A 430 -13.20 9.84 6.43
CA VAL A 430 -13.67 8.46 6.33
C VAL A 430 -13.31 7.71 7.60
N VAL A 431 -14.26 6.97 8.17
CA VAL A 431 -14.01 6.06 9.28
C VAL A 431 -14.33 4.64 8.85
N ASP A 432 -13.31 3.79 8.89
CA ASP A 432 -13.41 2.37 8.58
C ASP A 432 -13.29 1.57 9.88
N THR A 433 -14.26 0.71 10.18
CA THR A 433 -14.10 -0.24 11.30
C THR A 433 -13.19 -1.39 10.88
N ILE A 434 -12.19 -1.70 11.71
CA ILE A 434 -11.33 -2.88 11.56
C ILE A 434 -11.97 -3.93 12.46
N LEU A 435 -13.02 -4.58 11.96
CA LEU A 435 -13.75 -5.54 12.80
C LEU A 435 -12.83 -6.66 13.25
#